data_AF-A0A2K8WTV0-F1
#
_entry.id   AF-A0A2K8WTV0-F1
#
_cell.length_a   1.000
_cell.length_b   1.000
_cell.length_c   1.000
_cell.angle_alpha   90.00
_cell.angle_beta   90.00
_cell.angle_gamma   90.00
#
_symmetry.space_group_name_H-M   'P 1'
#
loop_
_entity.id
_entity.type
_entity.pdbx_description
1 polymer ?
#
loop_
_entity_poly.entity_id
_entity_poly.type
_entity_poly.pdbx_seq_one_letter_code
_entity_poly.pdbx_strand_id
1 'polypeptide(L)'
;MPRKIICSVYLNEDEKEKANALSEERGITLSDLFKSVLYRKIPKTPSQVKVKAILKLGEVRNQIEELMEYIPLEQQKKFKDFSKVLEEVEEEIELCP
;
A
#
# COMPACT_ATOMS: atom_id res chain seq x y z
N MET A 1 -19.26 13.92 16.20
CA MET A 1 -19.54 12.66 16.91
C MET A 1 -19.16 11.49 16.00
N PRO A 2 -18.40 10.48 16.46
CA PRO A 2 -18.13 9.30 15.66
C PRO A 2 -19.44 8.55 15.37
N ARG A 3 -19.66 8.17 14.10
CA ARG A 3 -20.81 7.35 13.70
C ARG A 3 -20.50 5.89 13.97
N LYS A 4 -21.39 5.20 14.71
CA LYS A 4 -21.28 3.75 14.94
C LYS A 4 -21.67 3.03 13.65
N ILE A 5 -20.70 2.39 13.00
CA ILE A 5 -20.93 1.51 11.85
C ILE A 5 -21.06 0.08 12.39
N ILE A 6 -22.14 -0.60 12.00
CA ILE A 6 -22.40 -2.00 12.34
C ILE A 6 -22.15 -2.82 11.07
N CYS A 7 -21.29 -3.83 11.17
CA CYS A 7 -21.00 -4.77 10.09
C CYS A 7 -21.32 -6.18 10.57
N SER A 8 -22.11 -6.92 9.79
CA SER A 8 -22.46 -8.31 10.07
C SER A 8 -21.62 -9.22 9.19
N VAL A 9 -20.95 -10.20 9.80
CA VAL A 9 -20.16 -11.22 9.11
C VAL A 9 -20.83 -12.57 9.35
N TYR A 10 -21.06 -13.32 8.28
CA TYR A 10 -21.57 -14.69 8.36
C TYR A 10 -20.39 -15.65 8.47
N LEU A 11 -20.42 -16.52 9.46
CA LEU A 11 -19.45 -17.58 9.68
C LEU A 11 -20.19 -18.91 9.72
N ASN A 12 -19.59 -19.95 9.16
CA ASN A 12 -20.00 -21.32 9.42
C ASN A 12 -19.55 -21.77 10.82
N GLU A 13 -19.99 -22.95 11.27
CA GLU A 13 -19.69 -23.43 12.64
C GLU A 13 -18.18 -23.62 12.88
N ASP A 14 -17.44 -24.18 11.92
CA ASP A 14 -15.98 -24.34 12.02
C ASP A 14 -15.25 -23.00 12.13
N GLU A 15 -15.67 -22.01 11.33
CA GLU A 15 -15.12 -20.65 11.35
C GLU A 15 -15.39 -19.96 12.67
N LYS A 16 -16.59 -20.16 13.22
CA LYS A 16 -17.00 -19.62 14.52
C LYS A 16 -16.19 -20.23 15.65
N GLU A 17 -15.98 -21.55 15.64
CA GLU A 17 -15.16 -22.24 16.63
C GLU A 17 -13.71 -21.76 16.61
N LYS A 18 -13.12 -21.64 15.42
CA LYS A 18 -11.77 -21.09 15.24
C LYS A 18 -11.66 -19.63 15.71
N ALA A 19 -12.66 -18.80 15.39
CA ALA A 19 -12.66 -17.40 15.82
C ALA A 19 -12.76 -17.28 17.34
N ASN A 20 -13.59 -18.09 17.99
CA ASN A 20 -13.71 -18.13 19.45
C ASN A 20 -12.40 -18.58 20.11
N ALA A 21 -11.82 -19.69 19.66
CA ALA A 21 -10.55 -20.19 20.20
C ALA A 21 -9.43 -19.15 20.09
N LEU A 22 -9.33 -18.48 18.94
CA LEU A 22 -8.33 -17.44 18.71
C LEU A 22 -8.60 -16.17 19.54
N SER A 23 -9.87 -15.86 19.81
CA SER A 23 -10.29 -14.76 20.69
C SER A 23 -9.87 -15.02 22.12
N GLU A 24 -10.10 -16.24 22.62
CA GLU A 24 -9.74 -16.70 23.95
C GLU A 24 -8.22 -16.76 24.14
N GLU A 25 -7.49 -17.36 23.19
CA GLU A 25 -6.02 -17.43 23.20
C GLU A 25 -5.38 -16.05 23.35
N ARG A 26 -5.96 -15.04 22.69
CA ARG A 26 -5.44 -13.67 22.68
C ARG A 26 -6.01 -12.79 23.79
N GLY A 27 -7.01 -13.26 24.53
CA GLY A 27 -7.70 -12.47 25.56
C GLY A 27 -8.39 -11.21 25.03
N ILE A 28 -8.86 -11.23 23.78
CA ILE A 28 -9.55 -10.10 23.13
C ILE A 28 -10.99 -10.49 22.78
N THR A 29 -11.83 -9.52 22.45
CA THR A 29 -13.19 -9.79 21.97
C THR A 29 -13.18 -10.20 20.49
N LEU A 30 -14.19 -10.96 20.05
CA LEU A 30 -14.39 -11.25 18.62
C LEU A 30 -14.46 -9.98 17.77
N SER A 31 -15.10 -8.93 18.28
CA SER A 31 -15.17 -7.64 17.58
C SER A 31 -13.77 -7.05 17.34
N ASP A 32 -12.89 -7.13 18.33
CA ASP A 32 -11.52 -6.61 18.22
C ASP A 32 -10.63 -7.53 17.38
N LEU A 33 -10.87 -8.84 17.41
CA LEU A 33 -10.25 -9.80 16.51
C LEU A 33 -10.60 -9.46 15.05
N PHE A 34 -11.87 -9.29 14.71
CA PHE A 34 -12.29 -8.91 13.35
C PHE A 34 -11.81 -7.53 12.93
N LYS A 35 -11.85 -6.54 13.83
CA LYS A 35 -11.23 -5.23 13.57
C LYS A 35 -9.74 -5.37 13.27
N SER A 36 -9.01 -6.22 13.99
CA SER A 36 -7.57 -6.38 13.76
C SER A 36 -7.26 -6.94 12.37
N VAL A 37 -8.09 -7.86 11.88
CA VAL A 37 -7.96 -8.43 10.53
C VAL A 37 -8.42 -7.43 9.48
N LEU A 38 -9.56 -6.76 9.68
CA LEU A 38 -10.07 -5.75 8.77
C LEU A 38 -9.11 -4.56 8.64
N TYR A 39 -8.58 -4.02 9.74
CA TYR A 39 -7.62 -2.91 9.69
C TYR A 39 -6.24 -3.31 9.16
N ARG A 40 -5.87 -4.60 9.21
CA ARG A 40 -4.70 -5.11 8.49
C ARG A 40 -4.95 -5.23 6.98
N LYS A 41 -6.16 -5.61 6.58
CA LYS A 41 -6.53 -5.81 5.16
C LYS A 41 -7.04 -4.57 4.45
N ILE A 42 -7.47 -3.53 5.17
CA ILE A 42 -7.79 -2.23 4.58
C ILE A 42 -6.43 -1.66 4.12
N PRO A 43 -6.21 -1.46 2.81
CA PRO A 43 -4.99 -0.84 2.34
C PRO A 43 -4.87 0.50 3.05
N LYS A 44 -3.82 0.64 3.87
CA LYS A 44 -3.56 1.91 4.55
C LYS A 44 -3.43 2.96 3.46
N THR A 45 -4.33 3.94 3.46
CA THR A 45 -4.22 5.05 2.54
C THR A 45 -2.83 5.66 2.74
N PRO A 46 -1.97 5.71 1.71
CA PRO A 46 -0.64 6.29 1.85
C PRO A 46 -0.76 7.70 2.41
N SER A 47 0.17 8.08 3.28
CA SER A 47 0.12 9.42 3.88
C SER A 47 0.15 10.48 2.77
N GLN A 48 -0.47 11.65 3.00
CA GLN A 48 -0.48 12.74 2.02
C GLN A 48 0.94 13.13 1.57
N VAL A 49 1.93 12.96 2.45
CA VAL A 49 3.35 13.19 2.14
C VAL A 49 3.86 12.18 1.11
N LYS A 50 3.55 10.89 1.29
CA LYS A 50 3.92 9.83 0.33
C LYS A 50 3.23 10.03 -1.02
N VAL A 51 1.93 10.33 -1.04
CA VAL A 51 1.20 10.60 -2.29
C VAL A 51 1.81 11.79 -3.05
N LYS A 52 2.12 12.89 -2.34
CA LYS A 52 2.78 14.06 -2.94
C LYS A 52 4.17 13.73 -3.48
N ALA A 53 4.93 12.87 -2.80
CA ALA A 53 6.26 12.46 -3.26
C ALA A 53 6.16 11.64 -4.56
N ILE A 54 5.24 10.67 -4.62
CA ILE A 54 5.02 9.84 -5.83
C ILE A 54 4.61 10.71 -7.02
N LEU A 55 3.66 11.62 -6.83
CA LEU A 55 3.21 12.51 -7.92
C LEU A 55 4.37 13.38 -8.44
N LYS A 56 5.19 13.92 -7.55
CA LYS A 56 6.39 14.68 -7.94
C LYS A 56 7.43 13.83 -8.67
N LEU A 57 7.62 12.58 -8.26
CA LEU A 57 8.55 11.66 -8.95
C LEU A 57 8.06 11.36 -10.36
N GLY A 58 6.76 11.14 -10.55
CA GLY A 58 6.15 10.98 -11.87
C GLY A 58 6.32 12.23 -12.75
N GLU A 59 6.12 13.43 -12.20
CA GLU A 59 6.36 14.69 -12.93
C GLU A 59 7.83 14.83 -13.37
N VAL A 60 8.78 14.52 -12.48
CA VAL A 60 10.22 14.55 -12.80
C VAL A 60 10.57 13.50 -13.85
N ARG A 61 10.01 12.29 -13.77
CA ARG A 61 10.19 11.23 -14.76
C ARG A 61 9.71 11.67 -16.14
N ASN A 62 8.52 12.25 -16.23
CA ASN A 62 7.98 12.75 -17.49
C ASN A 62 8.88 13.84 -18.10
N GLN A 63 9.38 14.76 -17.29
CA GLN A 63 10.33 15.79 -17.76
C GLN A 63 11.65 15.18 -18.25
N ILE A 64 12.15 14.14 -17.58
CA ILE A 64 13.35 13.41 -18.02
C ILE A 64 13.07 12.71 -19.36
N GLU A 65 11.92 12.06 -19.53
CA GLU A 65 11.53 11.40 -20.78
C GLU A 65 11.43 12.40 -21.94
N GLU A 66 10.80 13.56 -21.73
CA GLU A 66 10.74 14.66 -22.71
C GLU A 66 12.15 15.17 -23.08
N LEU A 67 13.03 15.34 -22.09
CA LEU A 67 14.41 15.78 -22.34
C LEU A 67 15.25 14.73 -23.08
N MET A 68 14.97 13.44 -22.86
CA MET A 68 15.65 12.33 -23.55
C MET A 68 15.35 12.26 -25.05
N GLU A 69 14.22 12.81 -25.52
CA GLU A 69 13.89 12.87 -26.96
C GLU A 69 14.92 13.70 -27.76
N TYR A 70 15.59 14.65 -27.11
CA TYR A 70 16.56 15.55 -27.73
C TYR A 70 18.02 15.07 -27.59
N ILE A 71 18.26 13.99 -26.84
CA ILE A 71 19.59 13.47 -26.55
C ILE A 71 19.94 12.32 -27.52
N PRO A 72 21.12 12.33 -28.17
CA PRO A 72 21.57 11.22 -29.01
C PRO A 72 21.61 9.89 -28.25
N LEU A 73 21.14 8.82 -28.88
CA LEU A 73 21.01 7.45 -28.34
C LEU A 73 22.26 6.94 -27.60
N GLU A 74 23.46 7.37 -27.98
CA GLU A 74 24.73 6.97 -27.38
C GLU A 74 24.91 7.53 -25.94
N GLN A 75 24.27 8.65 -25.61
CA GLN A 75 24.30 9.24 -24.26
C GLN A 75 23.10 8.82 -23.38
N GLN A 76 22.03 8.26 -23.96
CA GLN A 76 20.86 7.76 -23.22
C GLN A 76 21.18 6.56 -22.30
N LYS A 77 22.30 5.86 -22.53
CA LYS A 77 22.74 4.74 -21.68
C LYS A 77 22.89 5.12 -20.20
N LYS A 78 23.39 6.32 -19.89
CA LYS A 78 23.54 6.79 -18.50
C LYS A 78 22.20 7.16 -17.83
N PHE A 79 21.19 7.53 -18.62
CA PHE A 79 19.85 7.84 -18.11
C PHE A 79 19.01 6.60 -17.84
N LYS A 80 19.23 5.51 -18.60
CA LYS A 80 18.61 4.21 -18.33
C LYS A 80 18.90 3.69 -16.92
N ASP A 81 20.12 3.88 -16.42
CA ASP A 81 20.49 3.50 -15.06
C ASP A 81 19.72 4.34 -14.02
N PHE A 82 19.44 5.61 -14.32
CA PHE A 82 18.66 6.50 -13.46
C PHE A 82 17.18 6.12 -13.40
N SER A 83 16.58 5.73 -14.54
CA SER A 83 15.21 5.20 -14.60
C SER A 83 15.05 3.93 -13.79
N LYS A 84 16.07 3.07 -13.78
CA LYS A 84 16.06 1.82 -12.99
C LYS A 84 16.11 2.08 -11.49
N VAL A 85 16.90 3.07 -11.06
CA VAL A 85 16.92 3.53 -9.66
C VAL A 85 15.58 4.17 -9.26
N LEU A 86 14.92 4.89 -10.17
CA LEU A 86 13.58 5.42 -9.95
C LEU A 86 12.54 4.29 -9.80
N GLU A 87 12.60 3.24 -10.63
CA GLU A 87 11.77 2.04 -10.49
C GLU A 87 12.01 1.33 -9.15
N GLU A 88 13.27 1.12 -8.73
CA GLU A 88 13.57 0.50 -7.43
C GLU A 88 13.02 1.32 -6.24
N VAL A 89 13.03 2.65 -6.34
CA VAL A 89 12.43 3.54 -5.33
C VAL A 89 10.90 3.50 -5.40
N GLU A 90 10.30 3.44 -6.58
CA GLU A 90 8.85 3.28 -6.77
C GLU A 90 8.37 1.92 -6.24
N GLU A 91 9.14 0.85 -6.42
CA GLU A 91 8.89 -0.50 -5.89
C GLU A 91 9.07 -0.57 -4.35
N GLU A 92 10.05 0.11 -3.75
CA GLU A 92 10.11 0.27 -2.28
C GLU A 92 8.91 1.07 -1.73
N ILE A 93 8.33 1.93 -2.56
CA ILE A 93 7.13 2.70 -2.25
C ILE A 93 5.85 1.89 -2.55
N GLU A 94 5.92 0.76 -3.28
CA GLU A 94 4.77 -0.12 -3.47
C GLU A 94 4.16 -0.48 -2.11
N LEU A 95 2.96 0.07 -1.97
CA LEU A 95 1.93 -0.13 -0.97
C LEU A 95 2.34 -1.04 0.21
N CYS A 96 2.43 -0.41 1.39
CA CYS A 96 2.72 -1.05 2.69
C CYS A 96 2.20 -2.49 2.83
N PRO A 97 2.95 -3.36 3.54
CA PRO A 97 2.60 -4.77 3.77
C PRO A 97 1.23 -4.97 4.43
#